data_AF-A0A0Q9A2A9-F1
#
_entry.id   AF-A0A0Q9A2A9-F1
#
_cell.length_a   1.000
_cell.length_b   1.000
_cell.length_c   1.000
_cell.angle_alpha   90.00
_cell.angle_beta   90.00
_cell.angle_gamma   90.00
#
_symmetry.space_group_name_H-M   'P 1'
#
loop_
_entity.id
_entity.type
_entity.pdbx_description
1 polymer ?
#
loop_
_entity_poly.entity_id
_entity_poly.type
_entity_poly.pdbx_seq_one_letter_code
_entity_poly.pdbx_strand_id
1 'polypeptide(L)'
;MPTPDGPEGTDDHQFFDILYQQFALTTDAKDAYWGVGFDPDEHLQWQVFSEGHEKGSERKWIGSFNHEVDADFAAGMHGALPDLIRRLHDAVDEAERMDTARDQAEGVAAEAVLENMGLQSQITELEREIAFLRGTG
;
A
#
# COMPACT_ATOMS: atom_id res chain seq x y z
N MET A 1 -4.22 -6.75 -29.49
CA MET A 1 -3.70 -5.63 -28.69
C MET A 1 -3.10 -6.28 -27.45
N PRO A 2 -1.78 -6.31 -27.27
CA PRO A 2 -1.19 -6.92 -26.08
C PRO A 2 -1.45 -6.00 -24.89
N THR A 3 -1.86 -6.57 -23.76
CA THR A 3 -1.84 -5.87 -22.47
C THR A 3 -0.39 -5.55 -22.12
N PRO A 4 -0.08 -4.34 -21.63
CA PRO A 4 1.24 -4.09 -21.08
C PRO A 4 1.28 -4.73 -19.69
N ASP A 5 1.87 -5.92 -19.61
CA ASP A 5 2.36 -6.46 -18.33
C ASP A 5 3.55 -5.57 -17.91
N GLY A 6 3.25 -4.47 -17.21
CA GLY A 6 4.21 -3.70 -16.45
C GLY A 6 4.44 -4.35 -15.07
N PRO A 7 5.57 -4.08 -14.39
CA PRO A 7 5.80 -4.60 -13.05
C PRO A 7 4.73 -4.04 -12.10
N GLU A 8 3.85 -4.91 -11.59
CA GLU A 8 2.60 -4.62 -10.85
C GLU A 8 2.78 -4.01 -9.43
N GLY A 9 3.84 -3.25 -9.17
CA GLY A 9 3.98 -2.53 -7.89
C GLY A 9 4.90 -1.30 -7.94
N THR A 10 5.78 -1.22 -8.94
CA THR A 10 6.65 -0.04 -9.12
C THR A 10 5.88 1.20 -9.60
N ASP A 11 4.72 1.02 -10.25
CA ASP A 11 3.85 2.11 -10.71
C ASP A 11 3.08 2.76 -9.54
N ASP A 12 2.58 1.95 -8.61
CA ASP A 12 1.78 2.42 -7.48
C ASP A 12 2.60 3.28 -6.51
N HIS A 13 3.79 2.81 -6.12
CA HIS A 13 4.71 3.60 -5.26
C HIS A 13 5.08 4.93 -5.91
N GLN A 14 5.43 4.91 -7.20
CA GLN A 14 5.78 6.12 -7.94
C GLN A 14 4.59 7.09 -8.02
N PHE A 15 3.39 6.58 -8.26
CA PHE A 15 2.17 7.38 -8.29
C PHE A 15 1.92 8.08 -6.95
N PHE A 16 1.99 7.34 -5.84
CA PHE A 16 1.75 7.91 -4.51
C PHE A 16 2.85 8.87 -4.05
N ASP A 17 4.10 8.63 -4.43
CA ASP A 17 5.20 9.57 -4.23
C ASP A 17 4.97 10.89 -4.97
N ILE A 18 4.57 10.83 -6.25
CA ILE A 18 4.25 12.03 -7.02
C ILE A 18 3.08 12.77 -6.40
N LEU A 19 2.03 12.06 -5.99
CA LEU A 19 0.87 12.64 -5.32
C LEU A 19 1.29 13.35 -4.02
N TYR A 20 2.07 12.68 -3.17
CA TYR A 20 2.57 13.26 -1.93
C TYR A 20 3.45 14.48 -2.18
N GLN A 21 4.34 14.41 -3.17
CA GLN A 21 5.21 15.51 -3.52
C GLN A 21 4.42 16.74 -3.97
N GLN A 22 3.43 16.57 -4.86
CA GLN A 22 2.57 17.66 -5.31
C GLN A 22 1.76 18.23 -4.16
N PHE A 23 1.19 17.37 -3.31
CA PHE A 23 0.45 17.78 -2.14
C PHE A 23 1.32 18.61 -1.17
N ALA A 24 2.50 18.11 -0.79
CA ALA A 24 3.40 18.78 0.14
C ALA A 24 3.89 20.14 -0.39
N LEU A 25 4.19 20.23 -1.70
CA LEU A 25 4.65 21.46 -2.34
C LEU A 25 3.58 22.54 -2.45
N THR A 26 2.31 22.15 -2.59
CA THR A 26 1.22 23.10 -2.89
C THR A 26 0.41 23.51 -1.66
N THR A 27 0.52 22.77 -0.56
CA THR A 27 -0.32 22.96 0.62
C THR A 27 0.45 23.38 1.88
N ASP A 28 1.77 23.53 1.76
CA ASP A 28 2.69 23.79 2.88
C ASP A 28 2.70 22.65 3.94
N ALA A 29 2.17 21.46 3.62
CA ALA A 29 2.01 20.34 4.57
C ALA A 29 3.30 19.83 5.23
N LYS A 30 4.46 20.21 4.69
CA LYS A 30 5.76 19.89 5.29
C LYS A 30 6.04 20.73 6.54
N ASP A 31 5.61 21.98 6.53
CA ASP A 31 6.08 23.01 7.47
C ASP A 31 4.92 23.66 8.25
N ALA A 32 3.67 23.31 7.92
CA ALA A 32 2.47 23.89 8.48
C ALA A 32 1.31 22.87 8.56
N TYR A 33 0.31 23.19 9.36
CA TYR A 33 -0.97 22.49 9.43
C TYR A 33 -2.11 23.45 9.11
N TRP A 34 -3.24 22.91 8.66
CA TRP A 34 -4.43 23.71 8.39
C TRP A 34 -5.35 23.75 9.62
N GLY A 35 -5.75 24.97 10.00
CA GLY A 35 -6.70 25.24 11.07
C GLY A 35 -7.96 25.93 10.56
N VAL A 36 -9.09 25.67 11.22
CA VAL A 36 -10.38 26.27 10.91
C VAL A 36 -10.67 27.41 11.88
N GLY A 37 -11.21 28.51 11.38
CA GLY A 37 -11.67 29.64 12.18
C GLY A 37 -13.01 30.15 11.69
N PHE A 38 -13.81 30.68 12.63
CA PHE A 38 -15.06 31.37 12.31
C PHE A 38 -14.83 32.88 12.26
N ASP A 39 -15.28 33.52 11.18
CA ASP A 39 -15.29 34.96 11.01
C ASP A 39 -16.71 35.43 10.64
N PRO A 40 -17.41 36.12 11.56
CA PRO A 40 -18.79 36.57 11.31
C PRO A 40 -18.88 37.71 10.29
N ASP A 41 -17.78 38.43 10.02
CA ASP A 41 -17.76 39.60 9.14
C ASP A 41 -17.56 39.20 7.67
N GLU A 42 -17.23 37.94 7.40
CA GLU A 42 -17.03 37.38 6.07
C GLU A 42 -18.32 36.79 5.48
N HIS A 43 -18.45 36.85 4.15
CA HIS A 43 -19.60 36.25 3.45
C HIS A 43 -19.63 34.72 3.57
N LEU A 44 -18.45 34.11 3.60
CA LEU A 44 -18.23 32.70 3.92
C LEU A 44 -17.56 32.66 5.29
N GLN A 45 -18.31 32.30 6.33
CA GLN A 45 -17.89 32.55 7.71
C GLN A 45 -16.84 31.54 8.21
N TRP A 46 -16.71 30.40 7.55
CA TRP A 46 -15.74 29.37 7.95
C TRP A 46 -14.50 29.47 7.08
N GLN A 47 -13.38 29.78 7.70
CA GLN A 47 -12.12 30.12 7.05
C GLN A 47 -11.07 29.07 7.40
N VAL A 48 -10.34 28.60 6.39
CA VAL A 48 -9.20 27.69 6.56
C VAL A 48 -7.91 28.49 6.41
N PHE A 49 -6.99 28.26 7.34
CA PHE A 49 -5.69 28.92 7.36
C PHE A 49 -4.58 27.90 7.54
N SER A 50 -3.45 28.16 6.91
CA SER A 50 -2.19 27.46 7.15
C SER A 50 -1.44 28.16 8.27
N GLU A 51 -1.03 27.38 9.26
CA GLU A 51 -0.32 27.82 10.46
C GLU A 51 0.99 27.02 10.59
N GLY A 52 2.11 27.74 10.67
CA GLY A 52 3.42 27.12 10.89
C GLY A 52 3.49 26.41 12.25
N HIS A 53 4.38 25.42 12.36
CA HIS A 53 4.57 24.68 13.61
C HIS A 53 5.15 25.51 14.77
N GLU A 54 5.75 26.67 14.47
CA GLU A 54 6.33 27.55 15.48
C GLU A 54 5.31 28.56 16.02
N LYS A 55 5.41 28.84 17.32
CA LYS A 55 4.52 29.81 17.95
C LYS A 55 4.80 31.21 17.40
N GLY A 56 3.79 31.83 16.81
CA GLY A 56 3.88 33.17 16.23
C GLY A 56 4.19 33.19 14.73
N SER A 57 4.19 32.03 14.07
CA SER A 57 4.19 31.98 12.60
C SER A 57 3.02 32.76 12.02
N GLU A 58 3.27 33.44 10.90
CA GLU A 58 2.24 34.19 10.20
C GLU A 58 1.17 33.22 9.66
N ARG A 59 -0.10 33.57 9.92
CA ARG A 59 -1.26 32.79 9.50
C ARG A 59 -1.57 33.11 8.04
N LYS A 60 -1.50 32.11 7.16
CA LYS A 60 -1.78 32.26 5.72
C LYS A 60 -3.20 31.78 5.42
N TRP A 61 -4.01 32.64 4.81
CA TRP A 61 -5.36 32.26 4.37
C TRP A 61 -5.30 31.27 3.20
N ILE A 62 -6.11 30.21 3.27
CA ILE A 62 -6.18 29.13 2.27
C ILE A 62 -7.50 29.15 1.51
N GLY A 63 -8.62 29.36 2.20
CA GLY A 63 -9.94 29.37 1.57
C GLY A 63 -11.07 29.54 2.57
N SER A 64 -12.29 29.62 2.03
CA SER A 64 -13.51 29.85 2.83
C SER A 64 -14.62 28.88 2.43
N PHE A 65 -15.48 28.55 3.38
CA PHE A 65 -16.57 27.59 3.27
C PHE A 65 -17.86 28.18 3.87
N ASN A 66 -19.00 27.68 3.39
CA ASN A 66 -20.32 28.04 3.94
C ASN A 66 -20.58 27.34 5.28
N HIS A 67 -20.02 26.15 5.48
CA HIS A 67 -20.29 25.31 6.65
C HIS A 67 -18.98 24.87 7.30
N GLU A 68 -19.00 24.76 8.63
CA GLU A 68 -17.89 24.28 9.45
C GLU A 68 -17.42 22.90 9.00
N VAL A 69 -18.36 21.99 8.74
CA VAL A 69 -18.06 20.60 8.36
C VAL A 69 -17.23 20.48 7.08
N ASP A 70 -17.44 21.37 6.12
CA ASP A 70 -16.70 21.36 4.86
C ASP A 70 -15.27 21.89 5.07
N ALA A 71 -15.12 22.92 5.92
CA ALA A 71 -13.83 23.48 6.31
C ALA A 71 -13.00 22.47 7.14
N ASP A 72 -13.64 21.83 8.13
CA ASP A 72 -13.05 20.80 8.97
C ASP A 72 -12.62 19.60 8.15
N PHE A 73 -13.44 19.16 7.19
CA PHE A 73 -13.06 18.08 6.28
C PHE A 73 -11.81 18.44 5.48
N ALA A 74 -11.75 19.63 4.89
CA ALA A 74 -10.60 20.07 4.10
C ALA A 74 -9.32 20.15 4.96
N ALA A 75 -9.40 20.75 6.15
CA ALA A 75 -8.28 20.84 7.09
C ALA A 75 -7.86 19.46 7.61
N GLY A 76 -8.82 18.59 7.91
CA GLY A 76 -8.57 17.21 8.33
C GLY A 76 -7.90 16.37 7.25
N MET A 77 -8.32 16.52 5.99
CA MET A 77 -7.68 15.87 4.85
C MET A 77 -6.23 16.32 4.66
N HIS A 78 -5.94 17.60 4.88
CA HIS A 78 -4.57 18.11 4.83
C HIS A 78 -3.66 17.39 5.83
N GLY A 79 -4.12 17.23 7.08
CA GLY A 79 -3.34 16.52 8.11
C GLY A 79 -3.26 15.00 7.90
N ALA A 80 -4.30 14.37 7.35
CA ALA A 80 -4.40 12.90 7.26
C ALA A 80 -3.74 12.31 6.01
N LEU A 81 -3.65 13.05 4.90
CA LEU A 81 -3.17 12.52 3.63
C LEU A 81 -1.73 11.98 3.67
N PRO A 82 -0.75 12.62 4.34
CA PRO A 82 0.60 12.07 4.45
C PRO A 82 0.63 10.68 5.11
N ASP A 83 -0.13 10.52 6.19
CA ASP A 83 -0.22 9.25 6.91
C ASP A 83 -0.96 8.17 6.11
N LEU A 84 -1.98 8.56 5.35
CA LEU A 84 -2.68 7.66 4.44
C LEU A 84 -1.72 7.12 3.37
N ILE A 85 -0.92 7.98 2.75
CA ILE A 85 0.05 7.59 1.72
C ILE A 85 1.12 6.65 2.31
N ARG A 86 1.65 6.96 3.49
CA ARG A 86 2.61 6.08 4.17
C ARG A 86 2.04 4.68 4.42
N ARG A 87 0.81 4.59 4.93
CA ARG A 87 0.14 3.29 5.17
C ARG A 87 -0.10 2.52 3.86
N LEU A 88 -0.28 3.22 2.76
CA LEU A 88 -0.47 2.61 1.46
C LEU A 88 0.83 2.00 0.93
N HIS A 89 1.96 2.70 1.07
CA HIS A 89 3.28 2.11 0.79
C HIS A 89 3.52 0.85 1.64
N ASP A 90 3.28 0.94 2.95
CA ASP A 90 3.44 -0.22 3.85
C ASP A 90 2.58 -1.42 3.41
N ALA A 91 1.38 -1.16 2.88
CA ALA A 91 0.48 -2.20 2.40
C ALA A 91 0.91 -2.81 1.06
N VAL A 92 1.42 -2.00 0.13
CA VAL A 92 1.93 -2.49 -1.16
C VAL A 92 3.20 -3.32 -0.96
N ASP A 93 4.15 -2.82 -0.15
CA ASP A 93 5.37 -3.56 0.22
C ASP A 93 5.04 -4.93 0.86
N GLU A 94 4.02 -4.96 1.72
CA GLU A 94 3.58 -6.23 2.34
C GLU A 94 2.93 -7.17 1.32
N ALA A 95 2.14 -6.63 0.39
CA ALA A 95 1.51 -7.45 -0.65
C ALA A 95 2.58 -8.13 -1.54
N GLU A 96 3.60 -7.38 -1.99
CA GLU A 96 4.71 -7.93 -2.78
C GLU A 96 5.51 -8.99 -2.00
N ARG A 97 5.76 -8.74 -0.71
CA ARG A 97 6.45 -9.69 0.16
C ARG A 97 5.65 -10.98 0.34
N MET A 98 4.33 -10.88 0.55
CA MET A 98 3.44 -12.02 0.68
C MET A 98 3.37 -12.84 -0.61
N ASP A 99 3.33 -12.17 -1.77
CA ASP A 99 3.31 -12.83 -3.07
C ASP A 99 4.60 -13.60 -3.32
N THR A 100 5.76 -12.97 -3.08
CA THR A 100 7.08 -13.61 -3.17
C THR A 100 7.19 -14.83 -2.24
N ALA A 101 6.70 -14.72 -1.00
CA ALA A 101 6.73 -15.82 -0.04
C ALA A 101 5.81 -16.97 -0.47
N ARG A 102 4.65 -16.66 -1.05
CA ARG A 102 3.73 -17.66 -1.62
C ARG A 102 4.40 -18.41 -2.76
N ASP A 103 4.98 -17.71 -3.72
CA ASP A 103 5.63 -18.31 -4.89
C ASP A 103 6.78 -19.26 -4.48
N GLN A 104 7.56 -18.88 -3.46
CA GLN A 104 8.59 -19.76 -2.89
C GLN A 104 7.98 -21.01 -2.24
N ALA A 105 6.92 -20.85 -1.45
CA ALA A 105 6.25 -21.97 -0.80
C ALA A 105 5.62 -22.92 -1.83
N GLU A 106 5.04 -22.39 -2.90
CA GLU A 106 4.50 -23.16 -4.01
C GLU A 106 5.59 -23.94 -4.75
N GLY A 107 6.76 -23.32 -4.97
CA GLY A 107 7.92 -24.01 -5.56
C GLY A 107 8.39 -25.20 -4.72
N VAL A 108 8.56 -25.00 -3.41
CA VAL A 108 8.93 -26.08 -2.48
C VAL A 108 7.88 -27.19 -2.45
N ALA A 109 6.59 -26.81 -2.44
CA ALA A 109 5.50 -27.77 -2.46
C ALA A 109 5.50 -28.60 -3.76
N ALA A 110 5.73 -27.97 -4.91
CA ALA A 110 5.81 -28.66 -6.19
C ALA A 110 6.99 -29.65 -6.24
N GLU A 111 8.17 -29.27 -5.75
CA GLU A 111 9.33 -30.16 -5.64
C GLU A 111 9.03 -31.39 -4.76
N ALA A 112 8.44 -31.17 -3.58
CA ALA A 112 8.06 -32.25 -2.68
C ALA A 112 7.05 -33.22 -3.30
N VAL A 113 6.09 -32.70 -4.09
CA VAL A 113 5.13 -33.53 -4.83
C VAL A 113 5.84 -34.39 -5.88
N LEU A 114 6.76 -33.81 -6.66
CA LEU A 114 7.53 -34.54 -7.67
C LEU A 114 8.42 -35.62 -7.05
N GLU A 115 9.10 -35.30 -5.94
CA GLU A 115 9.90 -36.28 -5.21
C GLU A 115 9.03 -37.43 -4.69
N ASN A 116 7.86 -37.13 -4.11
CA ASN A 116 6.94 -38.14 -3.61
C ASN A 116 6.47 -39.08 -4.73
N MET A 117 6.11 -38.53 -5.89
CA MET A 117 5.74 -39.31 -7.08
C MET A 117 6.89 -40.23 -7.53
N GLY A 118 8.12 -39.71 -7.56
CA GLY A 118 9.31 -40.51 -7.91
C GLY A 118 9.54 -41.66 -6.93
N LEU A 119 9.45 -41.39 -5.62
CA LEU A 119 9.59 -42.41 -4.58
C LEU A 119 8.49 -43.47 -4.66
N GLN A 120 7.23 -43.09 -4.88
CA GLN A 120 6.12 -44.04 -5.06
C GLN A 120 6.34 -44.96 -6.27
N SER A 121 6.87 -44.42 -7.37
CA SER A 121 7.21 -45.22 -8.55
C SER A 121 8.30 -46.25 -8.23
N GLN A 122 9.37 -45.84 -7.54
CA GLN A 122 10.45 -46.74 -7.13
C GLN A 122 9.95 -47.83 -6.17
N ILE A 123 9.12 -47.46 -5.18
CA ILE A 123 8.49 -48.43 -4.27
C ILE A 123 7.71 -49.47 -5.06
N THR A 124 6.87 -49.03 -6.01
CA THR A 124 6.06 -49.94 -6.84
C THR A 124 6.93 -50.90 -7.67
N GLU A 125 8.05 -50.42 -8.20
CA GLU A 125 9.00 -51.25 -8.96
C GLU A 125 9.68 -52.30 -8.07
N LEU A 126 10.18 -51.88 -6.90
CA LEU A 126 10.79 -52.78 -5.92
C LEU A 126 9.80 -53.83 -5.39
N GLU A 127 8.55 -53.46 -5.14
CA GLU A 127 7.50 -54.38 -4.72
C GLU A 127 7.26 -55.48 -5.78
N ARG A 128 7.29 -55.12 -7.07
CA ARG A 128 7.18 -56.08 -8.17
C ARG A 128 8.37 -57.02 -8.25
N GLU A 129 9.58 -56.51 -8.10
CA GLU A 129 10.80 -57.32 -8.12
C GLU A 129 10.82 -58.32 -6.96
N ILE A 130 10.47 -57.88 -5.74
CA ILE A 130 10.34 -58.77 -4.58
C ILE A 130 9.27 -59.83 -4.82
N ALA A 131 8.11 -59.47 -5.38
CA ALA A 131 7.05 -60.42 -5.69
C ALA A 131 7.50 -61.47 -6.71
N PHE A 132 8.25 -61.08 -7.74
CA PHE A 132 8.85 -61.99 -8.71
C PHE A 132 9.80 -62.97 -8.04
N LEU A 133 10.76 -62.48 -7.25
CA LEU A 133 11.75 -63.31 -6.56
C LEU A 133 11.11 -64.30 -5.58
N ARG A 134 10.02 -63.90 -4.91
CA ARG A 134 9.26 -64.76 -3.99
C ARG A 134 8.40 -65.81 -4.70
N GLY A 135 8.00 -65.57 -5.95
CA GLY A 135 7.20 -66.51 -6.76
C GLY A 135 8.04 -67.58 -7.48
N THR A 136 9.35 -67.41 -7.55
CA THR A 136 10.29 -68.35 -8.21
C THR A 136 10.96 -69.36 -7.26
N GLY A 137 10.47 -69.51 -6.02
CA GLY A 137 10.98 -70.43 -5.01
C GLY A 137 10.06 -71.62 -4.75
#